data_AF-A0A918HJX1-F1
#
_entry.id   AF-A0A918HJX1-F1
#
_cell.length_a   1.000
_cell.length_b   1.000
_cell.length_c   1.000
_cell.angle_alpha   90.00
_cell.angle_beta   90.00
_cell.angle_gamma   90.00
#
_symmetry.space_group_name_H-M   'P 1'
#
loop_
_entity.id
_entity.type
_entity.pdbx_description
1 polymer ?
#
loop_
_entity_poly.entity_id
_entity_poly.type
_entity_poly.pdbx_seq_one_letter_code
_entity_poly.pdbx_strand_id
1 'polypeptide(L)'
;MAPILAHGVAPTSMSGYSARPDSLDHEAYGFEHMPYRRSTYGDNRASTDENPHQASFEGGSETATTRAEEKVTMTEARGPAGPGGAAHARYAPGTPCWVSLMVHGLTATQDFYRELFGWEFQPGPEQLGPYVRALLDGREVAGIGQLPPDRHLPVAWTPYLASDDVDSTAETVRLCGGTIGVGPLDAADAGRLAIGSDPAGAVFGVWQAAAHLGTDVTGVPGTPAWNELLTFETAGVTKFYETVFGYEREAVVSPDFDYVTLHLAGRPVAGIHGVGNALPRDRGPHWMTYFEVADTDAALTLVTGLGGRVLAPAHDSAHGRVATVADPEGARFALIQGPR
;
A
#
# COMPACT_ATOMS: atom_id res chain seq x y z
N MET A 1 -33.12 -48.06 -48.26
CA MET A 1 -34.13 -47.01 -48.04
C MET A 1 -33.51 -45.67 -48.41
N ALA A 2 -34.19 -44.93 -49.29
CA ALA A 2 -33.82 -43.63 -49.82
C ALA A 2 -34.16 -42.49 -48.79
N PRO A 3 -33.79 -41.21 -49.05
CA PRO A 3 -33.33 -40.22 -48.07
C PRO A 3 -34.37 -39.11 -47.80
N ILE A 4 -33.99 -37.96 -47.19
CA ILE A 4 -34.37 -36.58 -47.64
C ILE A 4 -33.66 -35.48 -46.80
N LEU A 5 -32.94 -34.62 -47.53
CA LEU A 5 -32.53 -33.23 -47.25
C LEU A 5 -33.61 -32.28 -47.82
N ALA A 6 -33.78 -31.08 -47.27
CA ALA A 6 -34.17 -29.85 -48.01
C ALA A 6 -34.45 -28.67 -47.05
N HIS A 7 -33.67 -27.59 -47.10
CA HIS A 7 -33.99 -26.27 -47.70
C HIS A 7 -34.50 -25.29 -46.62
N GLY A 8 -34.03 -24.05 -46.47
CA GLY A 8 -33.45 -23.11 -47.42
C GLY A 8 -34.40 -21.90 -47.56
N VAL A 9 -33.82 -20.70 -47.71
CA VAL A 9 -34.40 -19.44 -48.26
C VAL A 9 -34.82 -18.37 -47.23
N ALA A 10 -34.00 -17.31 -47.15
CA ALA A 10 -34.43 -15.92 -46.96
C ALA A 10 -34.88 -15.33 -48.31
N PRO A 11 -35.70 -14.27 -48.39
CA PRO A 11 -35.07 -12.96 -48.65
C PRO A 11 -35.85 -11.69 -48.21
N THR A 12 -35.10 -10.58 -48.28
CA THR A 12 -35.44 -9.22 -48.76
C THR A 12 -36.01 -8.14 -47.84
N SER A 13 -35.28 -7.02 -47.92
CA SER A 13 -35.42 -5.66 -47.42
C SER A 13 -36.63 -4.89 -47.92
N MET A 14 -37.06 -3.88 -47.15
CA MET A 14 -37.40 -2.58 -47.72
C MET A 14 -36.97 -1.41 -46.84
N SER A 15 -36.65 -0.34 -47.55
CA SER A 15 -35.96 0.89 -47.18
C SER A 15 -36.82 1.88 -46.36
N GLY A 16 -36.15 2.63 -45.49
CA GLY A 16 -36.21 4.09 -45.51
C GLY A 16 -37.26 4.79 -44.64
N TYR A 17 -36.80 5.48 -43.59
CA TYR A 17 -37.00 6.93 -43.47
C TYR A 17 -36.06 7.51 -42.39
N SER A 18 -35.35 8.57 -42.75
CA SER A 18 -34.54 9.40 -41.87
C SER A 18 -35.26 10.74 -41.69
N ALA A 19 -35.50 11.15 -40.44
CA ALA A 19 -35.66 12.55 -40.08
C ALA A 19 -35.37 12.74 -38.57
N ARG A 20 -34.37 13.57 -38.26
CA ARG A 20 -34.22 14.32 -36.99
C ARG A 20 -34.68 15.77 -37.27
N PRO A 21 -34.71 16.67 -36.28
CA PRO A 21 -35.15 16.59 -34.89
C PRO A 21 -36.21 17.68 -34.59
N ASP A 22 -36.87 17.68 -33.42
CA ASP A 22 -37.07 18.92 -32.65
C ASP A 22 -37.64 18.66 -31.25
N SER A 23 -37.23 19.57 -30.37
CA SER A 23 -37.63 19.89 -29.00
C SER A 23 -39.02 19.46 -28.53
N LEU A 24 -39.12 19.11 -27.23
CA LEU A 24 -40.04 19.76 -26.29
C LEU A 24 -39.72 19.38 -24.83
N ASP A 25 -40.00 20.36 -23.98
CA ASP A 25 -39.80 20.47 -22.54
C ASP A 25 -40.53 19.41 -21.71
N HIS A 26 -40.02 19.14 -20.50
CA HIS A 26 -40.87 18.94 -19.32
C HIS A 26 -40.12 19.27 -18.01
N GLU A 27 -40.46 20.45 -17.50
CA GLU A 27 -40.83 20.78 -16.12
C GLU A 27 -39.99 20.26 -14.94
N ALA A 28 -39.30 21.23 -14.34
CA ALA A 28 -38.79 21.20 -12.98
C ALA A 28 -39.93 21.37 -11.96
N TYR A 29 -39.99 20.47 -10.98
CA TYR A 29 -40.77 20.67 -9.76
C TYR A 29 -39.96 21.47 -8.75
N GLY A 30 -40.44 22.67 -8.45
CA GLY A 30 -39.98 23.51 -7.34
C GLY A 30 -40.77 23.21 -6.05
N PHE A 31 -40.08 23.31 -4.92
CA PHE A 31 -40.66 23.59 -3.61
C PHE A 31 -39.78 24.62 -2.91
N GLU A 32 -40.30 25.85 -2.80
CA GLU A 32 -39.82 26.91 -1.93
C GLU A 32 -40.53 26.87 -0.56
N HIS A 33 -39.85 27.43 0.45
CA HIS A 33 -40.28 27.99 1.76
C HIS A 33 -39.31 27.51 2.85
N MET A 34 -38.71 28.30 3.75
CA MET A 34 -38.65 29.73 4.06
C MET A 34 -37.48 29.89 5.07
N PRO A 35 -36.86 31.08 5.22
CA PRO A 35 -35.73 31.30 6.12
C PRO A 35 -36.18 31.65 7.56
N TYR A 36 -35.51 31.11 8.57
CA TYR A 36 -35.71 31.52 9.96
C TYR A 36 -34.68 32.58 10.37
N ARG A 37 -35.12 33.81 10.61
CA ARG A 37 -34.41 34.82 11.40
C ARG A 37 -35.20 35.08 12.68
N ARG A 38 -34.52 35.09 13.82
CA ARG A 38 -34.90 35.96 14.94
C ARG A 38 -33.66 36.58 15.56
N SER A 39 -33.73 37.90 15.67
CA SER A 39 -32.78 38.84 16.26
C SER A 39 -33.24 39.22 17.67
N THR A 40 -32.28 39.51 18.55
CA THR A 40 -32.28 40.68 19.48
C THR A 40 -30.81 40.96 19.87
N TYR A 41 -30.21 42.07 19.44
CA TYR A 41 -30.05 43.36 20.17
C TYR A 41 -29.13 43.24 21.39
N GLY A 42 -28.07 44.01 21.67
CA GLY A 42 -27.35 45.21 21.19
C GLY A 42 -26.15 45.34 22.17
N ASP A 43 -25.12 46.17 22.09
CA ASP A 43 -24.92 47.48 21.49
C ASP A 43 -23.40 47.84 21.65
N ASN A 44 -22.85 48.61 20.69
CA ASN A 44 -21.78 49.65 20.77
C ASN A 44 -20.50 49.45 21.64
N ARG A 45 -19.28 49.90 21.29
CA ARG A 45 -18.79 50.92 20.33
C ARG A 45 -17.25 50.85 20.25
N ALA A 46 -16.74 51.11 19.05
CA ALA A 46 -15.54 51.87 18.66
C ALA A 46 -14.20 51.86 19.45
N SER A 47 -13.12 51.63 18.67
CA SER A 47 -11.99 52.56 18.45
C SER A 47 -10.61 52.11 18.95
N THR A 48 -9.62 52.29 18.04
CA THR A 48 -8.17 52.56 18.23
C THR A 48 -7.35 51.47 18.91
N ASP A 49 -6.08 51.23 18.65
CA ASP A 49 -5.05 51.53 17.64
C ASP A 49 -3.84 50.67 18.11
N GLU A 50 -2.75 50.65 17.35
CA GLU A 50 -1.40 50.21 17.79
C GLU A 50 -1.07 48.69 17.84
N ASN A 51 -0.29 48.29 16.84
CA ASN A 51 0.82 47.34 16.95
C ASN A 51 2.04 48.13 17.50
N PRO A 52 2.76 47.65 18.51
CA PRO A 52 3.99 46.92 18.21
C PRO A 52 4.30 45.79 19.22
N HIS A 53 4.91 44.70 18.77
CA HIS A 53 6.24 44.27 19.26
C HIS A 53 6.65 42.92 18.64
N GLN A 54 7.75 42.99 17.89
CA GLN A 54 8.68 41.93 17.60
C GLN A 54 9.06 41.16 18.87
N ALA A 55 8.87 39.83 18.85
CA ALA A 55 9.62 38.92 19.69
C ALA A 55 9.95 37.68 18.86
N SER A 56 11.24 37.55 18.56
CA SER A 56 11.89 36.42 17.93
C SER A 56 11.61 35.14 18.73
N PHE A 57 11.13 34.09 18.06
CA PHE A 57 11.18 32.71 18.56
C PHE A 57 11.92 31.88 17.51
N GLU A 58 13.24 31.79 17.67
CA GLU A 58 14.04 30.69 17.14
C GLU A 58 14.17 29.63 18.23
N GLY A 59 14.03 28.36 17.84
CA GLY A 59 14.57 27.22 18.57
C GLY A 59 13.57 26.41 19.39
N GLY A 60 13.27 25.20 18.92
CA GLY A 60 12.77 24.13 19.79
C GLY A 60 11.70 23.22 19.21
N SER A 61 11.93 22.54 18.08
CA SER A 61 11.14 21.35 17.71
C SER A 61 11.97 20.12 17.34
N GLU A 62 13.30 20.22 17.39
CA GLU A 62 14.21 19.19 16.86
C GLU A 62 14.63 18.13 17.91
N THR A 63 14.07 18.15 19.13
CA THR A 63 14.53 17.27 20.22
C THR A 63 13.50 16.28 20.77
N ALA A 64 12.21 16.50 20.52
CA ALA A 64 11.15 15.60 20.99
C ALA A 64 10.86 14.48 19.99
N THR A 65 10.77 14.81 18.70
CA THR A 65 10.51 13.86 17.60
C THR A 65 11.63 12.83 17.46
N THR A 66 12.89 13.27 17.42
CA THR A 66 14.06 12.37 17.31
C THR A 66 14.15 11.39 18.48
N ARG A 67 13.75 11.81 19.69
CA ARG A 67 13.76 10.97 20.90
C ARG A 67 12.61 9.95 20.93
N ALA A 68 11.51 10.24 20.25
CA ALA A 68 10.38 9.32 20.09
C ALA A 68 10.67 8.28 18.99
N GLU A 69 11.28 8.71 17.87
CA GLU A 69 11.82 7.82 16.82
C GLU A 69 12.87 6.84 17.38
N GLU A 70 13.68 7.27 18.36
CA GLU A 70 14.69 6.44 19.03
C GLU A 70 14.11 5.23 19.81
N LYS A 71 12.81 5.23 20.13
CA LYS A 71 12.15 4.14 20.88
C LYS A 71 11.45 3.11 20.01
N VAL A 72 11.26 3.38 18.73
CA VAL A 72 10.73 2.38 17.81
C VAL A 72 11.83 1.34 17.62
N THR A 73 11.50 0.04 17.62
CA THR A 73 12.50 -1.03 17.45
C THR A 73 12.19 -1.80 16.16
N MET A 74 12.74 -1.35 15.04
CA MET A 74 12.82 -2.14 13.81
C MET A 74 14.00 -3.08 13.91
N THR A 75 13.79 -4.30 14.39
CA THR A 75 14.83 -5.33 14.36
C THR A 75 14.39 -6.48 13.46
N GLU A 76 15.36 -6.99 12.70
CA GLU A 76 15.27 -7.99 11.64
C GLU A 76 14.18 -9.07 11.82
N ALA A 77 13.43 -9.33 10.75
CA ALA A 77 12.42 -10.37 10.69
C ALA A 77 12.99 -11.82 10.72
N ARG A 78 14.29 -12.02 10.97
CA ARG A 78 14.90 -13.35 11.10
C ARG A 78 16.13 -13.32 12.00
N GLY A 79 16.15 -14.13 13.06
CA GLY A 79 17.39 -14.42 13.80
C GLY A 79 18.40 -15.19 12.94
N PRO A 80 19.70 -15.17 13.28
CA PRO A 80 20.75 -15.78 12.45
C PRO A 80 20.51 -17.29 12.31
N ALA A 81 20.48 -17.76 11.07
CA ALA A 81 20.41 -19.19 10.78
C ALA A 81 21.68 -19.87 11.31
N GLY A 82 21.51 -20.82 12.22
CA GLY A 82 22.60 -21.70 12.66
C GLY A 82 23.20 -22.45 11.46
N PRO A 83 24.51 -22.77 11.49
CA PRO A 83 25.18 -23.36 10.34
C PRO A 83 24.76 -24.83 10.18
N GLY A 84 23.86 -25.07 9.22
CA GLY A 84 23.58 -26.40 8.66
C GLY A 84 22.18 -26.96 8.97
N GLY A 85 21.24 -26.83 8.02
CA GLY A 85 20.03 -27.65 7.99
C GLY A 85 18.81 -27.04 7.28
N ALA A 86 18.67 -27.35 5.99
CA ALA A 86 17.45 -27.38 5.16
C ALA A 86 16.52 -26.14 5.04
N ALA A 87 15.96 -26.02 3.83
CA ALA A 87 15.14 -24.95 3.30
C ALA A 87 13.73 -24.83 3.92
N HIS A 88 13.17 -23.61 3.83
CA HIS A 88 11.74 -23.34 3.56
C HIS A 88 10.71 -23.63 4.69
N ALA A 89 10.80 -22.91 5.82
CA ALA A 89 9.71 -22.82 6.80
C ALA A 89 8.68 -21.76 6.37
N ARG A 90 7.38 -22.06 6.56
CA ARG A 90 6.30 -21.08 6.36
C ARG A 90 6.45 -19.91 7.32
N TYR A 91 6.08 -18.72 6.87
CA TYR A 91 5.96 -17.55 7.73
C TYR A 91 4.84 -17.77 8.76
N ALA A 92 5.06 -17.31 10.00
CA ALA A 92 4.02 -17.31 11.01
C ALA A 92 2.85 -16.40 10.58
N PRO A 93 1.58 -16.78 10.81
CA PRO A 93 0.44 -15.94 10.47
C PRO A 93 0.59 -14.50 10.96
N GLY A 94 0.24 -13.54 10.12
CA GLY A 94 0.45 -12.11 10.34
C GLY A 94 1.84 -11.59 9.95
N THR A 95 2.85 -12.42 9.70
CA THR A 95 4.15 -11.88 9.27
C THR A 95 4.02 -11.36 7.83
N PRO A 96 4.47 -10.13 7.51
CA PRO A 96 4.63 -9.72 6.11
C PRO A 96 5.59 -10.69 5.41
N CYS A 97 5.06 -11.45 4.46
CA CYS A 97 5.77 -12.57 3.84
C CYS A 97 6.05 -12.34 2.36
N TRP A 98 5.40 -11.36 1.73
CA TRP A 98 5.60 -11.04 0.33
C TRP A 98 5.18 -9.59 0.06
N VAL A 99 5.72 -9.01 -1.00
CA VAL A 99 5.28 -7.71 -1.51
C VAL A 99 5.02 -7.83 -3.01
N SER A 100 3.97 -7.19 -3.50
CA SER A 100 3.73 -7.10 -4.94
C SER A 100 3.35 -5.70 -5.38
N LEU A 101 3.77 -5.36 -6.58
CA LEU A 101 3.48 -4.09 -7.24
C LEU A 101 2.56 -4.34 -8.44
N MET A 102 1.50 -3.54 -8.57
CA MET A 102 0.62 -3.57 -9.74
C MET A 102 0.87 -2.33 -10.60
N VAL A 103 1.33 -2.52 -11.85
CA VAL A 103 1.78 -1.45 -12.76
C VAL A 103 1.02 -1.45 -14.08
N HIS A 104 1.10 -0.35 -14.82
CA HIS A 104 0.56 -0.27 -16.19
C HIS A 104 1.59 -0.79 -17.21
N GLY A 105 2.88 -0.49 -17.01
CA GLY A 105 3.99 -0.78 -17.92
C GLY A 105 4.97 -1.80 -17.34
N LEU A 106 4.67 -3.08 -17.51
CA LEU A 106 5.46 -4.18 -16.92
C LEU A 106 6.94 -4.17 -17.33
N THR A 107 7.26 -3.89 -18.60
CA THR A 107 8.66 -3.88 -19.09
C THR A 107 9.45 -2.71 -18.51
N ALA A 108 8.93 -1.48 -18.60
CA ALA A 108 9.61 -0.29 -18.08
C ALA A 108 9.84 -0.38 -16.56
N THR A 109 8.87 -0.97 -15.84
CA THR A 109 8.99 -1.24 -14.41
C THR A 109 10.10 -2.26 -14.12
N GLN A 110 10.18 -3.36 -14.88
CA GLN A 110 11.26 -4.35 -14.73
C GLN A 110 12.64 -3.72 -14.96
N ASP A 111 12.79 -2.88 -15.99
CA ASP A 111 14.07 -2.21 -16.27
C ASP A 111 14.49 -1.29 -15.12
N PHE A 112 13.55 -0.53 -14.54
CA PHE A 112 13.81 0.32 -13.38
C PHE A 112 14.32 -0.49 -12.17
N TYR A 113 13.59 -1.54 -11.77
CA TYR A 113 13.96 -2.32 -10.58
C TYR A 113 15.15 -3.26 -10.82
N ARG A 114 15.42 -3.65 -12.08
CA ARG A 114 16.67 -4.34 -12.46
C ARG A 114 17.88 -3.48 -12.16
N GLU A 115 17.86 -2.23 -12.63
CA GLU A 115 18.99 -1.32 -12.44
C GLU A 115 19.11 -0.90 -10.97
N LEU A 116 17.98 -0.62 -10.30
CA LEU A 116 17.99 -0.14 -8.92
C LEU A 116 18.43 -1.20 -7.90
N PHE A 117 17.94 -2.44 -8.03
CA PHE A 117 18.15 -3.50 -7.03
C PHE A 117 18.93 -4.71 -7.54
N GLY A 118 19.31 -4.74 -8.82
CA GLY A 118 19.95 -5.91 -9.41
C GLY A 118 18.97 -7.06 -9.65
N TRP A 119 17.66 -6.79 -9.74
CA TRP A 119 16.67 -7.84 -9.88
C TRP A 119 16.70 -8.52 -11.25
N GLU A 120 16.60 -9.83 -11.22
CA GLU A 120 16.24 -10.67 -12.36
C GLU A 120 14.73 -10.96 -12.35
N PHE A 121 14.16 -11.38 -13.48
CA PHE A 121 12.73 -11.63 -13.58
C PHE A 121 12.43 -12.93 -14.29
N GLN A 122 11.49 -13.69 -13.76
CA GLN A 122 10.93 -14.88 -14.39
C GLN A 122 9.40 -14.80 -14.43
N PRO A 123 8.74 -15.47 -15.40
CA PRO A 123 7.29 -15.58 -15.41
C PRO A 123 6.75 -16.16 -14.10
N GLY A 124 5.70 -15.55 -13.56
CA GLY A 124 4.98 -16.08 -12.41
C GLY A 124 3.58 -16.59 -12.78
N PRO A 125 2.70 -16.80 -11.80
CA PRO A 125 1.34 -17.28 -12.04
C PRO A 125 0.52 -16.29 -12.88
N GLU A 126 0.01 -16.72 -14.04
CA GLU A 126 -0.71 -15.85 -14.99
C GLU A 126 -2.24 -15.84 -14.77
N GLN A 127 -2.77 -16.59 -13.79
CA GLN A 127 -4.21 -16.76 -13.58
C GLN A 127 -4.96 -15.44 -13.34
N LEU A 128 -4.26 -14.44 -12.78
CA LEU A 128 -4.82 -13.12 -12.46
C LEU A 128 -4.33 -12.03 -13.43
N GLY A 129 -3.71 -12.42 -14.54
CA GLY A 129 -3.11 -11.52 -15.52
C GLY A 129 -1.58 -11.65 -15.58
N PRO A 130 -0.91 -10.85 -16.44
CA PRO A 130 0.53 -10.87 -16.58
C PRO A 130 1.22 -10.58 -15.25
N TYR A 131 2.12 -11.46 -14.84
CA TYR A 131 2.83 -11.38 -13.57
C TYR A 131 4.24 -11.94 -13.70
N VAL A 132 5.21 -11.26 -13.10
CA VAL A 132 6.59 -11.73 -12.99
C VAL A 132 7.03 -11.80 -11.54
N ARG A 133 7.87 -12.79 -11.22
CA ARG A 133 8.62 -12.85 -9.97
C ARG A 133 9.93 -12.12 -10.17
N ALA A 134 10.25 -11.22 -9.23
CA ALA A 134 11.57 -10.61 -9.13
C ALA A 134 12.48 -11.51 -8.30
N LEU A 135 13.72 -11.68 -8.75
CA LEU A 135 14.73 -12.50 -8.09
C LEU A 135 15.97 -11.68 -7.80
N LEU A 136 16.61 -11.97 -6.68
CA LEU A 136 17.95 -11.50 -6.34
C LEU A 136 18.84 -12.73 -6.18
N ASP A 137 19.90 -12.87 -6.98
CA ASP A 137 20.78 -14.04 -6.98
C ASP A 137 20.02 -15.38 -7.06
N GLY A 138 18.98 -15.44 -7.91
CA GLY A 138 18.13 -16.62 -8.08
C GLY A 138 17.13 -16.89 -6.95
N ARG A 139 16.96 -15.96 -6.00
CA ARG A 139 16.02 -16.06 -4.87
C ARG A 139 14.86 -15.10 -5.03
N GLU A 140 13.62 -15.56 -4.88
CA GLU A 140 12.42 -14.74 -5.09
C GLU A 140 12.27 -13.65 -3.99
N VAL A 141 12.14 -12.38 -4.37
CA VAL A 141 12.11 -11.26 -3.41
C VAL A 141 10.83 -10.43 -3.44
N ALA A 142 10.21 -10.30 -4.61
CA ALA A 142 8.99 -9.52 -4.83
C ALA A 142 8.28 -10.01 -6.10
N GLY A 143 7.09 -9.50 -6.38
CA GLY A 143 6.43 -9.74 -7.66
C GLY A 143 5.79 -8.50 -8.25
N ILE A 144 5.65 -8.49 -9.57
CA ILE A 144 5.16 -7.36 -10.32
C ILE A 144 4.08 -7.86 -11.28
N GLY A 145 2.85 -7.39 -11.08
CA GLY A 145 1.71 -7.67 -11.92
C GLY A 145 1.35 -6.49 -12.81
N GLN A 146 0.73 -6.77 -13.94
CA GLN A 146 0.22 -5.73 -14.84
C GLN A 146 -1.28 -5.52 -14.63
N LEU A 147 -1.68 -4.26 -14.43
CA LEU A 147 -3.07 -3.85 -14.37
C LEU A 147 -3.72 -4.00 -15.75
N PRO A 148 -5.01 -4.40 -15.81
CA PRO A 148 -5.79 -4.32 -17.04
C PRO A 148 -5.79 -2.90 -17.62
N PRO A 149 -5.71 -2.72 -18.96
CA PRO A 149 -5.58 -1.39 -19.57
C PRO A 149 -6.73 -0.42 -19.27
N ASP A 150 -7.90 -0.93 -18.91
CA ASP A 150 -9.12 -0.20 -18.59
C ASP A 150 -9.25 0.16 -17.10
N ARG A 151 -8.31 -0.30 -16.26
CA ARG A 151 -8.28 0.03 -14.82
C ARG A 151 -7.24 1.07 -14.50
N HIS A 152 -7.71 2.22 -14.02
CA HIS A 152 -6.88 3.28 -13.46
C HIS A 152 -6.84 3.16 -11.93
N LEU A 153 -6.15 2.12 -11.44
CA LEU A 153 -5.89 1.96 -10.01
C LEU A 153 -4.56 2.64 -9.63
N PRO A 154 -4.41 3.15 -8.40
CA PRO A 154 -3.13 3.64 -7.92
C PRO A 154 -2.05 2.58 -8.03
N VAL A 155 -0.90 2.95 -8.59
CA VAL A 155 0.30 2.12 -8.60
C VAL A 155 0.91 2.16 -7.20
N ALA A 156 0.89 1.03 -6.50
CA ALA A 156 1.38 0.94 -5.12
C ALA A 156 1.92 -0.46 -4.80
N TRP A 157 2.98 -0.48 -3.99
CA TRP A 157 3.45 -1.69 -3.33
C TRP A 157 2.41 -2.16 -2.31
N THR A 158 2.06 -3.45 -2.37
CA THR A 158 1.10 -4.09 -1.49
C THR A 158 1.79 -5.19 -0.70
N PRO A 159 1.87 -5.10 0.64
CA PRO A 159 2.35 -6.20 1.46
C PRO A 159 1.30 -7.31 1.58
N TYR A 160 1.76 -8.54 1.64
CA TYR A 160 0.95 -9.72 1.93
C TYR A 160 1.32 -10.26 3.31
N LEU A 161 0.30 -10.45 4.14
CA LEU A 161 0.41 -10.98 5.49
C LEU A 161 0.11 -12.48 5.45
N ALA A 162 0.98 -13.29 6.04
CA ALA A 162 0.84 -14.74 6.05
C ALA A 162 -0.44 -15.19 6.77
N SER A 163 -1.05 -16.28 6.32
CA SER A 163 -2.16 -16.95 6.98
C SER A 163 -2.07 -18.46 6.81
N ASP A 164 -2.54 -19.20 7.81
CA ASP A 164 -2.73 -20.65 7.71
C ASP A 164 -4.00 -21.01 6.93
N ASP A 165 -5.02 -20.14 6.95
CA ASP A 165 -6.31 -20.30 6.29
C ASP A 165 -6.82 -18.93 5.80
N VAL A 166 -6.72 -18.69 4.50
CA VAL A 166 -7.13 -17.42 3.89
C VAL A 166 -8.65 -17.20 3.98
N ASP A 167 -9.48 -18.25 4.01
CA ASP A 167 -10.93 -18.12 4.11
C ASP A 167 -11.32 -17.62 5.49
N SER A 168 -10.77 -18.24 6.54
CA SER A 168 -11.01 -17.83 7.92
C SER A 168 -10.48 -16.43 8.22
N THR A 169 -9.29 -16.08 7.71
CA THR A 169 -8.76 -14.72 7.83
C THR A 169 -9.65 -13.71 7.11
N ALA A 170 -10.10 -14.01 5.88
CA ALA A 170 -10.96 -13.12 5.11
C ALA A 170 -12.32 -12.89 5.80
N GLU A 171 -12.90 -13.90 6.43
CA GLU A 171 -14.10 -13.76 7.26
C GLU A 171 -13.84 -12.83 8.46
N THR A 172 -12.74 -13.05 9.17
CA THR A 172 -12.34 -12.22 10.33
C THR A 172 -12.12 -10.75 9.94
N VAL A 173 -11.49 -10.51 8.78
CA VAL A 173 -11.33 -9.16 8.21
C VAL A 173 -12.69 -8.47 8.06
N ARG A 174 -13.69 -9.14 7.47
CA ARG A 174 -15.03 -8.58 7.28
C ARG A 174 -15.72 -8.31 8.62
N LEU A 175 -15.61 -9.23 9.58
CA LEU A 175 -16.19 -9.08 10.92
C LEU A 175 -15.57 -7.90 11.68
N CYS A 176 -14.30 -7.59 11.43
CA CYS A 176 -13.59 -6.47 12.04
C CYS A 176 -13.76 -5.13 11.30
N GLY A 177 -14.65 -5.06 10.30
CA GLY A 177 -14.96 -3.84 9.55
C GLY A 177 -14.03 -3.55 8.37
N GLY A 178 -13.13 -4.47 8.04
CA GLY A 178 -12.37 -4.42 6.79
C GLY A 178 -13.21 -4.89 5.60
N THR A 179 -12.66 -4.70 4.40
CA THR A 179 -13.28 -5.14 3.14
C THR A 179 -12.42 -6.20 2.48
N ILE A 180 -13.02 -7.22 1.88
CA ILE A 180 -12.33 -8.15 0.98
C ILE A 180 -12.79 -7.85 -0.44
N GLY A 181 -11.87 -7.33 -1.25
CA GLY A 181 -12.13 -6.92 -2.63
C GLY A 181 -11.81 -8.01 -3.65
N VAL A 182 -10.81 -8.86 -3.37
CA VAL A 182 -10.40 -9.97 -4.23
C VAL A 182 -10.23 -11.23 -3.39
N GLY A 183 -10.69 -12.36 -3.93
CA GLY A 183 -10.58 -13.66 -3.28
C GLY A 183 -11.49 -13.82 -2.05
N PRO A 184 -11.28 -14.87 -1.24
CA PRO A 184 -10.20 -15.87 -1.35
C PRO A 184 -10.22 -16.64 -2.68
N LEU A 185 -9.05 -16.85 -3.28
CA LEU A 185 -8.90 -17.60 -4.52
C LEU A 185 -7.55 -18.32 -4.60
N ASP A 186 -7.49 -19.34 -5.44
CA ASP A 186 -6.28 -20.14 -5.66
C ASP A 186 -5.33 -19.41 -6.63
N ALA A 187 -4.05 -19.36 -6.27
CA ALA A 187 -2.96 -18.87 -7.10
C ALA A 187 -2.16 -20.06 -7.66
N ALA A 188 -2.85 -20.92 -8.42
CA ALA A 188 -2.29 -22.19 -8.91
C ALA A 188 -1.78 -23.09 -7.78
N ASP A 189 -0.62 -23.71 -7.96
CA ASP A 189 0.10 -24.48 -6.95
C ASP A 189 0.88 -23.61 -5.96
N ALA A 190 1.04 -22.31 -6.24
CA ALA A 190 1.82 -21.40 -5.40
C ALA A 190 1.20 -21.22 -4.01
N GLY A 191 -0.13 -21.10 -3.93
CA GLY A 191 -0.84 -20.86 -2.68
C GLY A 191 -2.25 -20.33 -2.90
N ARG A 192 -2.80 -19.67 -1.90
CA ARG A 192 -4.10 -19.01 -1.96
C ARG A 192 -3.99 -17.59 -1.44
N LEU A 193 -4.79 -16.69 -2.01
CA LEU A 193 -4.72 -15.27 -1.66
C LEU A 193 -6.09 -14.62 -1.51
N ALA A 194 -6.11 -13.54 -0.74
CA ALA A 194 -7.15 -12.53 -0.74
C ALA A 194 -6.49 -11.14 -0.75
N ILE A 195 -7.18 -10.15 -1.31
CA ILE A 195 -6.78 -8.74 -1.20
C ILE A 195 -7.95 -7.99 -0.56
N GLY A 196 -7.64 -7.24 0.49
CA GLY A 196 -8.61 -6.49 1.24
C GLY A 196 -8.09 -5.12 1.65
N SER A 197 -8.93 -4.39 2.36
CA SER A 197 -8.55 -3.15 3.03
C SER A 197 -8.95 -3.21 4.50
N ASP A 198 -8.18 -2.53 5.35
CA ASP A 198 -8.56 -2.30 6.74
C ASP A 198 -9.71 -1.28 6.84
N PRO A 199 -10.27 -1.01 8.04
CA PRO A 199 -11.35 -0.05 8.21
C PRO A 199 -11.00 1.39 7.84
N ALA A 200 -9.72 1.74 7.77
CA ALA A 200 -9.24 3.05 7.35
C ALA A 200 -9.03 3.12 5.82
N GLY A 201 -9.06 1.98 5.14
CA GLY A 201 -8.97 1.87 3.68
C GLY A 201 -7.60 1.46 3.16
N ALA A 202 -6.63 1.15 4.02
CA ALA A 202 -5.31 0.73 3.56
C ALA A 202 -5.35 -0.71 3.03
N VAL A 203 -4.89 -0.88 1.79
CA VAL A 203 -4.94 -2.16 1.06
C VAL A 203 -3.79 -3.07 1.46
N PHE A 204 -4.11 -4.33 1.76
CA PHE A 204 -3.14 -5.39 2.05
C PHE A 204 -3.59 -6.73 1.44
N GLY A 205 -2.62 -7.61 1.21
CA GLY A 205 -2.85 -8.99 0.81
C GLY A 205 -2.85 -9.95 2.00
N VAL A 206 -3.56 -11.07 1.86
CA VAL A 206 -3.45 -12.24 2.75
C VAL A 206 -2.92 -13.38 1.91
N TRP A 207 -1.89 -14.07 2.38
CA TRP A 207 -1.24 -15.16 1.66
C TRP A 207 -1.21 -16.45 2.47
N GLN A 208 -1.84 -17.49 1.94
CA GLN A 208 -1.73 -18.85 2.45
C GLN A 208 -0.76 -19.64 1.57
N ALA A 209 0.42 -19.92 2.10
CA ALA A 209 1.51 -20.55 1.36
C ALA A 209 1.22 -22.02 0.99
N ALA A 210 1.56 -22.40 -0.24
CA ALA A 210 1.69 -23.79 -0.69
C ALA A 210 3.09 -24.03 -1.27
N ALA A 211 3.28 -24.00 -2.60
CA ALA A 211 4.59 -24.12 -3.22
C ALA A 211 5.43 -22.83 -3.09
N HIS A 212 4.80 -21.65 -3.06
CA HIS A 212 5.46 -20.37 -2.86
C HIS A 212 5.30 -19.90 -1.41
N LEU A 213 6.41 -19.87 -0.69
CA LEU A 213 6.41 -19.56 0.74
C LEU A 213 6.50 -18.06 1.05
N GLY A 214 6.81 -17.23 0.06
CA GLY A 214 7.03 -15.80 0.23
C GLY A 214 8.46 -15.41 -0.15
N THR A 215 8.95 -14.33 0.46
CA THR A 215 10.26 -13.74 0.19
C THR A 215 11.36 -14.69 0.67
N ASP A 216 12.27 -15.04 -0.22
CA ASP A 216 13.21 -16.12 0.01
C ASP A 216 14.46 -15.66 0.78
N VAL A 217 14.81 -14.38 0.66
CA VAL A 217 15.97 -13.74 1.27
C VAL A 217 15.59 -12.34 1.76
N THR A 218 16.10 -11.97 2.93
CA THR A 218 15.84 -10.70 3.63
C THR A 218 17.14 -10.24 4.30
N GLY A 219 17.26 -8.95 4.62
CA GLY A 219 18.44 -8.44 5.33
C GLY A 219 19.66 -8.24 4.43
N VAL A 220 19.43 -8.10 3.13
CA VAL A 220 20.47 -7.77 2.14
C VAL A 220 19.94 -6.71 1.17
N PRO A 221 20.80 -5.85 0.61
CA PRO A 221 20.40 -4.86 -0.38
C PRO A 221 19.58 -5.45 -1.53
N GLY A 222 18.50 -4.76 -1.91
CA GLY A 222 17.53 -5.21 -2.91
C GLY A 222 16.39 -6.07 -2.37
N THR A 223 16.28 -6.26 -1.05
CA THR A 223 15.19 -7.03 -0.43
C THR A 223 14.22 -6.15 0.36
N PRO A 224 12.95 -6.55 0.52
CA PRO A 224 12.04 -5.90 1.47
C PRO A 224 12.57 -6.01 2.90
N ALA A 225 12.64 -4.87 3.60
CA ALA A 225 13.20 -4.76 4.94
C ALA A 225 12.11 -4.49 6.00
N TRP A 226 11.13 -3.67 5.67
CA TRP A 226 10.07 -3.27 6.59
C TRP A 226 8.78 -2.91 5.86
N ASN A 227 7.65 -3.04 6.55
CA ASN A 227 6.36 -2.54 6.07
C ASN A 227 5.71 -1.68 7.16
N GLU A 228 5.36 -0.46 6.78
CA GLU A 228 4.74 0.52 7.67
C GLU A 228 3.41 0.98 7.10
N LEU A 229 2.37 0.93 7.92
CA LEU A 229 1.07 1.50 7.59
C LEU A 229 1.02 2.98 7.99
N LEU A 230 0.92 3.86 7.00
CA LEU A 230 0.64 5.28 7.21
C LEU A 230 -0.87 5.49 7.29
N THR A 231 -1.35 6.03 8.41
CA THR A 231 -2.78 6.28 8.67
C THR A 231 -2.97 7.64 9.36
N PHE A 232 -4.22 8.08 9.54
CA PHE A 232 -4.50 9.34 10.24
C PHE A 232 -4.15 9.23 11.74
N GLU A 233 -4.50 8.11 12.37
CA GLU A 233 -4.24 7.80 13.78
C GLU A 233 -4.11 6.28 13.97
N THR A 234 -3.35 5.83 14.96
CA THR A 234 -3.03 4.40 15.13
C THR A 234 -4.12 3.59 15.84
N ALA A 235 -4.91 4.20 16.75
CA ALA A 235 -5.73 3.48 17.73
C ALA A 235 -6.86 2.66 17.08
N GLY A 236 -7.57 3.22 16.10
CA GLY A 236 -8.65 2.52 15.41
C GLY A 236 -8.17 1.32 14.60
N VAL A 237 -7.03 1.48 13.93
CA VAL A 237 -6.49 0.49 13.00
C VAL A 237 -5.67 -0.59 13.70
N THR A 238 -4.98 -0.25 14.80
CA THR A 238 -4.20 -1.22 15.58
C THR A 238 -5.07 -2.38 16.06
N LYS A 239 -6.27 -2.09 16.58
CA LYS A 239 -7.19 -3.12 17.09
C LYS A 239 -7.65 -4.09 16.00
N PHE A 240 -7.79 -3.61 14.76
CA PHE A 240 -8.12 -4.45 13.62
C PHE A 240 -7.01 -5.49 13.40
N TYR A 241 -5.75 -5.05 13.29
CA TYR A 241 -4.63 -5.96 13.05
C TYR A 241 -4.37 -6.90 14.25
N GLU A 242 -4.51 -6.43 15.50
CA GLU A 242 -4.47 -7.28 16.70
C GLU A 242 -5.51 -8.42 16.60
N THR A 243 -6.73 -8.11 16.18
CA THR A 243 -7.83 -9.10 16.14
C THR A 243 -7.68 -10.08 14.97
N VAL A 244 -7.29 -9.59 13.79
CA VAL A 244 -7.20 -10.41 12.57
C VAL A 244 -5.98 -11.34 12.59
N PHE A 245 -4.85 -10.87 13.10
CA PHE A 245 -3.57 -11.57 13.01
C PHE A 245 -2.93 -11.92 14.36
N GLY A 246 -3.57 -11.54 15.47
CA GLY A 246 -3.08 -11.88 16.81
C GLY A 246 -1.82 -11.12 17.21
N TYR A 247 -1.59 -9.92 16.66
CA TYR A 247 -0.41 -9.13 17.02
C TYR A 247 -0.43 -8.70 18.48
N GLU A 248 0.75 -8.76 19.09
CA GLU A 248 1.10 -7.95 20.25
C GLU A 248 1.49 -6.54 19.77
N ARG A 249 1.38 -5.53 20.63
CA ARG A 249 1.74 -4.15 20.28
C ARG A 249 2.68 -3.51 21.26
N GLU A 250 3.63 -2.76 20.73
CA GLU A 250 4.45 -1.81 21.47
C GLU A 250 4.14 -0.41 20.96
N ALA A 251 3.51 0.41 21.80
CA ALA A 251 3.08 1.75 21.41
C ALA A 251 4.05 2.80 21.93
N VAL A 252 4.49 3.68 21.04
CA VAL A 252 5.21 4.91 21.38
C VAL A 252 4.28 6.07 21.03
N VAL A 253 3.51 6.51 22.03
CA VAL A 253 2.58 7.64 21.89
C VAL A 253 3.10 8.83 22.69
N SER A 254 3.39 9.92 21.99
CA SER A 254 3.70 11.23 22.55
C SER A 254 2.89 12.30 21.82
N PRO A 255 2.80 13.54 22.33
CA PRO A 255 2.04 14.61 21.67
C PRO A 255 2.40 14.81 20.19
N ASP A 256 3.66 14.53 19.82
CA ASP A 256 4.21 14.78 18.48
C ASP A 256 4.48 13.48 17.70
N PHE A 257 4.18 12.30 18.26
CA PHE A 257 4.51 11.01 17.65
C PHE A 257 3.48 9.95 18.01
N ASP A 258 2.79 9.42 16.99
CA ASP A 258 1.80 8.36 17.12
C ASP A 258 2.28 7.12 16.36
N TYR A 259 2.89 6.18 17.06
CA TYR A 259 3.48 4.99 16.45
C TYR A 259 3.17 3.72 17.24
N VAL A 260 2.90 2.64 16.52
CA VAL A 260 2.72 1.30 17.07
C VAL A 260 3.57 0.32 16.28
N THR A 261 4.44 -0.41 17.00
CA THR A 261 5.16 -1.56 16.45
C THR A 261 4.35 -2.82 16.72
N LEU A 262 3.96 -3.52 15.66
CA LEU A 262 3.26 -4.81 15.71
C LEU A 262 4.28 -5.93 15.92
N HIS A 263 3.97 -6.83 16.83
CA HIS A 263 4.82 -7.92 17.25
C HIS A 263 4.12 -9.29 17.09
N LEU A 264 4.90 -10.31 16.74
CA LEU A 264 4.48 -11.71 16.78
C LEU A 264 5.47 -12.51 17.62
N ALA A 265 4.99 -13.07 18.73
CA ALA A 265 5.81 -13.81 19.69
C ALA A 265 7.06 -13.00 20.12
N GLY A 266 6.84 -11.73 20.50
CA GLY A 266 7.91 -10.82 20.91
C GLY A 266 8.85 -10.33 19.81
N ARG A 267 8.61 -10.64 18.52
CA ARG A 267 9.41 -10.12 17.39
C ARG A 267 8.67 -9.01 16.65
N PRO A 268 9.28 -7.85 16.39
CA PRO A 268 8.67 -6.80 15.58
C PRO A 268 8.52 -7.28 14.12
N VAL A 269 7.37 -6.98 13.50
CA VAL A 269 7.06 -7.45 12.13
C VAL A 269 6.49 -6.38 11.20
N ALA A 270 5.85 -5.35 11.73
CA ALA A 270 5.31 -4.24 10.96
C ALA A 270 5.07 -3.01 11.86
N GLY A 271 4.94 -1.84 11.23
CA GLY A 271 4.65 -0.59 11.91
C GLY A 271 3.30 -0.01 11.54
N ILE A 272 2.67 0.74 12.45
CA ILE A 272 1.54 1.62 12.17
C ILE A 272 1.91 3.02 12.65
N HIS A 273 1.81 4.00 11.77
CA HIS A 273 2.21 5.37 12.00
C HIS A 273 1.04 6.32 11.73
N GLY A 274 0.57 6.98 12.79
CA GLY A 274 -0.42 8.05 12.73
C GLY A 274 0.24 9.37 12.33
N VAL A 275 -0.01 9.81 11.09
CA VAL A 275 0.58 11.04 10.54
C VAL A 275 -0.40 12.23 10.53
N GLY A 276 -1.61 12.06 11.06
CA GLY A 276 -2.61 13.11 11.17
C GLY A 276 -2.85 13.88 9.86
N ASN A 277 -2.69 15.20 9.91
CA ASN A 277 -2.89 16.08 8.75
C ASN A 277 -1.80 15.96 7.68
N ALA A 278 -0.68 15.27 7.96
CA ALA A 278 0.34 14.98 6.96
C ALA A 278 -0.03 13.78 6.07
N LEU A 279 -1.14 13.07 6.37
CA LEU A 279 -1.64 12.01 5.51
C LEU A 279 -2.01 12.56 4.12
N PRO A 280 -1.48 12.01 3.02
CA PRO A 280 -1.78 12.48 1.68
C PRO A 280 -3.27 12.32 1.35
N ARG A 281 -3.96 13.44 1.07
CA ARG A 281 -5.41 13.47 0.80
C ARG A 281 -5.82 12.71 -0.46
N ASP A 282 -4.92 12.61 -1.43
CA ASP A 282 -5.13 11.92 -2.71
C ASP A 282 -5.04 10.39 -2.59
N ARG A 283 -4.45 9.89 -1.51
CA ARG A 283 -4.21 8.45 -1.30
C ARG A 283 -4.92 7.88 -0.08
N GLY A 284 -5.03 8.68 0.98
CA GLY A 284 -5.52 8.20 2.27
C GLY A 284 -4.55 7.21 2.94
N PRO A 285 -5.05 6.39 3.88
CA PRO A 285 -4.27 5.37 4.56
C PRO A 285 -3.68 4.34 3.60
N HIS A 286 -2.39 4.02 3.75
CA HIS A 286 -1.70 3.10 2.85
C HIS A 286 -0.45 2.48 3.48
N TRP A 287 -0.11 1.30 2.99
CA TRP A 287 1.15 0.64 3.33
C TRP A 287 2.32 1.25 2.52
N MET A 288 3.46 1.39 3.19
CA MET A 288 4.75 1.76 2.64
C MET A 288 5.72 0.60 2.86
N THR A 289 6.29 0.10 1.76
CA THR A 289 7.34 -0.92 1.81
C THR A 289 8.71 -0.25 1.78
N TYR A 290 9.59 -0.71 2.66
CA TYR A 290 10.99 -0.29 2.76
C TYR A 290 11.85 -1.36 2.10
N PHE A 291 12.75 -0.94 1.21
CA PHE A 291 13.72 -1.82 0.57
C PHE A 291 15.12 -1.50 1.06
N GLU A 292 15.88 -2.53 1.37
CA GLU A 292 17.25 -2.40 1.83
C GLU A 292 18.17 -1.95 0.68
N VAL A 293 19.08 -1.03 0.97
CA VAL A 293 20.12 -0.58 0.03
C VAL A 293 21.47 -0.49 0.74
N ALA A 294 22.54 -0.74 -0.03
CA ALA A 294 23.89 -0.64 0.50
C ALA A 294 24.29 0.81 0.84
N ASP A 295 23.79 1.78 0.07
CA ASP A 295 24.05 3.20 0.22
C ASP A 295 22.82 3.99 -0.24
N THR A 296 22.17 4.69 0.69
CA THR A 296 20.94 5.44 0.41
C THR A 296 21.19 6.60 -0.56
N ASP A 297 22.29 7.35 -0.42
CA ASP A 297 22.56 8.51 -1.27
C ASP A 297 22.91 8.10 -2.72
N ALA A 298 23.66 7.01 -2.88
CA ALA A 298 23.92 6.42 -4.19
C ALA A 298 22.63 5.92 -4.85
N ALA A 299 21.76 5.24 -4.08
CA ALA A 299 20.48 4.77 -4.57
C ALA A 299 19.56 5.94 -4.99
N LEU A 300 19.54 7.07 -4.26
CA LEU A 300 18.78 8.26 -4.66
C LEU A 300 19.25 8.86 -5.99
N THR A 301 20.57 8.86 -6.21
CA THR A 301 21.15 9.30 -7.49
C THR A 301 20.68 8.39 -8.61
N LEU A 302 20.71 7.08 -8.39
CA LEU A 302 20.26 6.07 -9.36
C LEU A 302 18.76 6.18 -9.66
N VAL A 303 17.91 6.28 -8.62
CA VAL A 303 16.46 6.49 -8.78
C VAL A 303 16.17 7.68 -9.69
N THR A 304 16.86 8.81 -9.47
CA THR A 304 16.67 10.02 -10.29
C THR A 304 17.16 9.80 -11.72
N GLY A 305 18.31 9.14 -11.90
CA GLY A 305 18.87 8.82 -13.22
C GLY A 305 17.98 7.87 -14.04
N LEU A 306 17.23 6.99 -13.39
CA LEU A 306 16.29 6.05 -14.00
C LEU A 306 14.88 6.64 -14.23
N GLY A 307 14.68 7.94 -13.97
CA GLY A 307 13.40 8.62 -14.18
C GLY A 307 12.42 8.54 -13.00
N GLY A 308 12.84 8.00 -11.87
CA GLY A 308 12.12 8.08 -10.60
C GLY A 308 12.22 9.47 -9.95
N ARG A 309 11.61 9.62 -8.78
CA ARG A 309 11.59 10.89 -8.01
C ARG A 309 11.96 10.68 -6.56
N VAL A 310 12.73 11.60 -6.00
CA VAL A 310 12.92 11.71 -4.54
C VAL A 310 11.76 12.50 -3.96
N LEU A 311 11.01 11.90 -3.04
CA LEU A 311 9.85 12.52 -2.39
C LEU A 311 10.18 13.08 -1.02
N ALA A 312 10.99 12.36 -0.25
CA ALA A 312 11.61 12.82 0.97
C ALA A 312 13.12 12.52 0.90
N PRO A 313 13.99 13.52 1.12
CA PRO A 313 15.43 13.32 1.04
C PRO A 313 15.92 12.36 2.14
N ALA A 314 17.13 11.83 1.94
CA ALA A 314 17.76 10.97 2.92
C ALA A 314 17.98 11.70 4.24
N HIS A 315 17.54 11.07 5.33
CA HIS A 315 17.79 11.51 6.70
C HIS A 315 18.18 10.32 7.57
N ASP A 316 18.90 10.60 8.65
CA ASP A 316 19.29 9.57 9.59
C ASP A 316 18.17 9.35 10.62
N SER A 317 17.94 8.09 10.95
CA SER A 317 16.99 7.64 11.97
C SER A 317 17.69 6.65 12.91
N ALA A 318 17.02 6.26 13.98
CA ALA A 318 17.50 5.18 14.86
C ALA A 318 17.67 3.83 14.13
N HIS A 319 17.05 3.67 12.96
CA HIS A 319 17.07 2.45 12.15
C HIS A 319 18.03 2.52 10.96
N GLY A 320 18.84 3.57 10.90
CA GLY A 320 19.74 3.83 9.79
C GLY A 320 19.24 4.97 8.90
N ARG A 321 19.74 5.01 7.67
CA ARG A 321 19.54 6.15 6.76
C ARG A 321 18.40 5.87 5.79
N VAL A 322 17.33 6.65 5.89
CA VAL A 322 16.06 6.41 5.19
C VAL A 322 15.74 7.53 4.22
N ALA A 323 15.11 7.18 3.09
CA ALA A 323 14.58 8.13 2.13
C ALA A 323 13.29 7.60 1.49
N THR A 324 12.39 8.50 1.08
CA THR A 324 11.15 8.11 0.38
C THR A 324 11.24 8.52 -1.08
N VAL A 325 10.97 7.57 -1.97
CA VAL A 325 11.08 7.75 -3.42
C VAL A 325 9.81 7.31 -4.13
N ALA A 326 9.73 7.63 -5.41
CA ALA A 326 8.76 7.06 -6.33
C ALA A 326 9.45 6.53 -7.59
N ASP A 327 8.95 5.41 -8.12
CA ASP A 327 9.34 4.94 -9.45
C ASP A 327 8.72 5.81 -10.57
N PRO A 328 9.07 5.58 -11.85
CA PRO A 328 8.54 6.36 -12.97
C PRO A 328 7.02 6.32 -13.11
N GLU A 329 6.36 5.24 -12.67
CA GLU A 329 4.89 5.11 -12.67
C GLU A 329 4.23 5.77 -11.45
N GLY A 330 5.03 6.17 -10.45
CA GLY A 330 4.57 6.86 -9.26
C GLY A 330 4.34 5.96 -8.04
N ALA A 331 4.75 4.69 -8.11
CA ALA A 331 4.74 3.81 -6.94
C ALA A 331 5.68 4.37 -5.88
N ARG A 332 5.18 4.64 -4.68
CA ARG A 332 6.01 5.13 -3.58
C ARG A 332 6.55 3.97 -2.77
N PHE A 333 7.81 4.07 -2.38
CA PHE A 333 8.48 3.14 -1.49
C PHE A 333 9.59 3.88 -0.72
N ALA A 334 10.07 3.27 0.35
CA ALA A 334 11.19 3.78 1.10
C ALA A 334 12.46 2.98 0.80
N LEU A 335 13.60 3.66 0.84
CA LEU A 335 14.93 3.06 0.83
C LEU A 335 15.50 3.15 2.23
N ILE A 336 16.12 2.07 2.71
CA ILE A 336 16.77 2.04 4.01
C ILE A 336 18.14 1.40 3.90
N GLN A 337 19.15 2.12 4.40
CA GLN A 337 20.46 1.57 4.68
C GLN A 337 20.52 1.32 6.18
N GLY A 338 20.72 0.07 6.59
CA GLY A 338 20.84 -0.30 7.99
C GLY A 338 21.96 0.45 8.72
N PRO A 339 21.91 0.54 10.06
CA PRO A 339 22.93 1.21 10.84
C PRO A 339 24.29 0.53 10.62
N ARG A 340 25.34 1.35 10.48
CA ARG A 340 26.74 0.88 10.38
C ARG A 340 27.28 0.35 11.70
#